data_AF-A0A849GJZ3-F1
#
_entry.id   AF-A0A849GJZ3-F1
#
_cell.length_a   1.000
_cell.length_b   1.000
_cell.length_c   1.000
_cell.angle_alpha   90.00
_cell.angle_beta   90.00
_cell.angle_gamma   90.00
#
_symmetry.space_group_name_H-M   'P 1'
#
loop_
_entity.id
_entity.type
_entity.pdbx_description
1 polymer ?
#
loop_
_entity_poly.entity_id
_entity_poly.type
_entity_poly.pdbx_seq_one_letter_code
_entity_poly.pdbx_strand_id
1 'polypeptide(L)'
;GLGLAAVTELAATRALRLVALDPDELERLTRALPAYSAGHVPANSYRGVDRDVPALAIWSAVVVHPDLPASLAYELTCTIFRHREALLRITPAARAMRVEDIHRLPAVPLHAGTRAWLDAPDAFCRPPDA
;
A
#
# COMPACT_ATOMS: atom_id res chain seq x y z
N GLY A 1 11.46 7.97 -1.10
CA GLY A 1 10.52 8.37 -2.16
C GLY A 1 9.69 7.17 -2.58
N LEU A 2 8.66 7.34 -3.40
CA LEU A 2 7.84 6.23 -3.98
C LEU A 2 8.63 5.27 -4.89
N GLY A 3 9.96 5.36 -4.89
CA GLY A 3 10.82 4.63 -5.80
C GLY A 3 11.54 3.48 -5.14
N LEU A 4 11.58 2.34 -5.83
CA LEU A 4 12.52 1.27 -5.52
C LEU A 4 13.95 1.86 -5.57
N ALA A 5 14.74 1.62 -4.53
CA ALA A 5 16.10 2.18 -4.41
C ALA A 5 16.95 1.93 -5.65
N ALA A 6 16.82 0.75 -6.26
CA ALA A 6 17.51 0.38 -7.50
C ALA A 6 17.15 1.30 -8.69
N VAL A 7 15.87 1.69 -8.83
CA VAL A 7 15.44 2.60 -9.91
C VAL A 7 15.90 4.02 -9.62
N THR A 8 15.90 4.45 -8.35
CA THR A 8 16.45 5.75 -7.94
C THR A 8 17.95 5.86 -8.23
N GLU A 9 18.73 4.83 -7.91
CA GLU A 9 20.17 4.79 -8.19
C GLU A 9 20.45 4.80 -9.69
N LEU A 10 19.69 4.03 -10.47
CA LEU A 10 19.79 4.04 -11.93
C LEU A 10 19.48 5.43 -12.50
N ALA A 11 18.42 6.09 -12.03
CA ALA A 11 18.04 7.43 -12.47
C ALA A 11 19.09 8.50 -12.12
N ALA A 12 19.81 8.31 -11.02
CA ALA A 12 20.86 9.24 -10.60
C ALA A 12 22.10 9.16 -11.50
N THR A 13 22.42 7.95 -11.98
CA THR A 13 23.66 7.65 -12.73
C THR A 13 23.48 7.64 -14.24
N ARG A 14 22.27 7.40 -14.75
CA ARG A 14 21.98 7.25 -16.18
C ARG A 14 20.63 7.85 -16.53
N ALA A 15 20.47 8.28 -17.78
CA ALA A 15 19.17 8.61 -18.33
C ALA A 15 18.31 7.34 -18.37
N LEU A 16 17.08 7.44 -17.87
CA LEU A 16 16.08 6.37 -17.98
C LEU A 16 14.79 6.91 -18.57
N ARG A 17 13.97 6.00 -19.10
CA ARG A 17 12.56 6.26 -19.40
C ARG A 17 11.73 5.13 -18.81
N LEU A 18 10.55 5.48 -18.32
CA LEU A 18 9.53 4.49 -17.97
C LEU A 18 8.69 4.18 -19.22
N VAL A 19 8.40 2.91 -19.44
CA VAL A 19 7.49 2.48 -20.51
C VAL A 19 6.09 2.51 -19.95
N ALA A 20 5.25 3.40 -20.52
CA ALA A 20 3.85 3.50 -20.14
C ALA A 20 3.07 2.30 -20.72
N LEU A 21 2.00 1.93 -20.03
CA LEU A 21 0.96 1.06 -20.58
C LEU A 21 -0.19 1.93 -21.10
N ASP A 22 -0.66 1.64 -22.29
CA ASP A 22 -1.81 2.36 -22.86
C ASP A 22 -3.13 1.89 -22.21
N PRO A 23 -4.22 2.69 -22.28
CA PRO A 23 -5.49 2.36 -21.61
C PRO A 23 -6.04 0.97 -21.94
N ASP A 24 -5.96 0.56 -23.21
CA ASP A 24 -6.42 -0.76 -23.67
C ASP A 24 -5.57 -1.91 -23.08
N GLU A 25 -4.28 -1.67 -22.85
CA GLU A 25 -3.39 -2.64 -22.21
C GLU A 25 -3.72 -2.77 -20.73
N LEU A 26 -3.91 -1.64 -20.04
CA LEU A 26 -4.32 -1.62 -18.63
C LEU A 26 -5.66 -2.32 -18.43
N GLU A 27 -6.64 -2.08 -19.30
CA GLU A 27 -7.95 -2.72 -19.20
C GLU A 27 -7.86 -4.24 -19.42
N ARG A 28 -7.12 -4.68 -20.45
CA ARG A 28 -6.89 -6.11 -20.70
C ARG A 28 -6.18 -6.78 -19.52
N LEU A 29 -5.14 -6.16 -18.98
CA LEU A 29 -4.33 -6.71 -17.89
C LEU A 29 -5.11 -6.76 -16.57
N THR A 30 -5.83 -5.70 -16.21
CA THR A 30 -6.62 -5.66 -14.96
C THR A 30 -7.81 -6.61 -15.01
N ARG A 31 -8.40 -6.85 -16.19
CA ARG A 31 -9.44 -7.87 -16.37
C ARG A 31 -8.88 -9.29 -16.27
N ALA A 32 -7.69 -9.54 -16.83
CA ALA A 32 -7.05 -10.85 -16.79
C ALA A 32 -6.40 -11.18 -15.44
N LEU A 33 -5.95 -10.16 -14.71
CA LEU A 33 -5.21 -10.29 -13.45
C LEU A 33 -5.85 -9.42 -12.36
N PRO A 34 -6.90 -9.93 -11.66
CA PRO A 34 -7.69 -9.14 -10.70
C PRO A 34 -6.92 -8.61 -9.50
N ALA A 35 -5.70 -9.09 -9.25
CA ALA A 35 -4.82 -8.57 -8.20
C ALA A 35 -4.23 -7.20 -8.55
N TYR A 36 -4.20 -6.82 -9.83
CA TYR A 36 -3.67 -5.54 -10.29
C TYR A 36 -4.79 -4.54 -10.55
N SER A 37 -4.48 -3.26 -10.35
CA SER A 37 -5.31 -2.12 -10.71
C SER A 37 -4.55 -1.20 -11.67
N ALA A 38 -5.30 -0.42 -12.46
CA ALA A 38 -4.71 0.70 -13.17
C ALA A 38 -4.19 1.75 -12.17
N GLY A 39 -3.02 2.30 -12.45
CA GLY A 39 -2.39 3.33 -11.63
C GLY A 39 -1.41 4.17 -12.44
N HIS A 40 -0.60 4.94 -11.75
CA HIS A 40 0.46 5.73 -12.38
C HIS A 40 1.66 5.86 -11.45
N VAL A 41 2.84 6.00 -12.05
CA VAL A 41 4.03 6.52 -11.36
C VAL A 41 3.94 8.04 -11.45
N PRO A 42 3.83 8.77 -10.33
CA PRO A 42 3.70 10.24 -10.37
C PRO A 42 4.92 10.92 -10.99
N ALA A 43 4.70 12.08 -11.60
CA ALA A 43 5.75 12.97 -12.05
C ALA A 43 6.74 13.25 -10.91
N ASN A 44 8.01 13.44 -11.27
CA ASN A 44 9.13 13.69 -10.36
C ASN A 44 9.43 12.54 -9.38
N SER A 45 8.88 11.34 -9.59
CA SER A 45 9.24 10.15 -8.81
C SER A 45 10.70 9.73 -8.99
N TYR A 46 11.25 9.97 -10.18
CA TYR A 46 12.64 9.72 -10.55
C TYR A 46 13.17 10.87 -11.40
N ARG A 47 14.50 11.06 -11.40
CA ARG A 47 15.17 12.04 -12.25
C ARG A 47 14.85 11.76 -13.72
N GLY A 48 14.36 12.78 -14.44
CA GLY A 48 13.99 12.66 -15.86
C GLY A 48 12.60 12.08 -16.13
N VAL A 49 11.79 11.84 -15.08
CA VAL A 49 10.38 11.44 -15.20
C VAL A 49 9.52 12.63 -14.82
N ASP A 50 9.27 13.54 -15.77
CA ASP A 50 8.68 14.86 -15.49
C ASP A 50 7.14 14.89 -15.65
N ARG A 51 6.54 13.74 -15.97
CA ARG A 51 5.09 13.55 -16.12
C ARG A 51 4.64 12.26 -15.46
N ASP A 52 3.36 12.18 -15.12
CA ASP A 52 2.74 10.94 -14.67
C ASP A 52 2.86 9.87 -15.77
N VAL A 53 3.24 8.66 -15.37
CA VAL A 53 3.41 7.52 -16.30
C VAL A 53 2.38 6.45 -15.94
N PRO A 54 1.40 6.17 -16.81
CA PRO A 54 0.45 5.08 -16.62
C PRO A 54 1.14 3.73 -16.43
N ALA A 55 0.72 2.98 -15.42
CA ALA A 55 1.33 1.71 -15.03
C ALA A 55 0.32 0.78 -14.34
N LEU A 56 0.67 -0.50 -14.21
CA LEU A 56 -0.03 -1.40 -13.30
C LEU A 56 0.40 -1.12 -11.87
N ALA A 57 -0.57 -1.15 -10.96
CA ALA A 57 -0.38 -1.06 -9.53
C ALA A 57 -0.92 -2.32 -8.85
N ILE A 58 -0.36 -2.64 -7.68
CA ILE A 58 -0.84 -3.72 -6.81
C ILE A 58 -0.89 -3.20 -5.38
N TRP A 59 -1.90 -3.64 -4.62
CA TRP A 59 -2.04 -3.29 -3.22
C TRP A 59 -1.11 -4.15 -2.37
N SER A 60 -0.33 -3.49 -1.51
CA SER A 60 0.43 -4.17 -0.47
C SER A 60 -0.42 -4.26 0.79
N ALA A 61 -0.35 -5.40 1.48
CA ALA A 61 -1.09 -5.65 2.72
C ALA A 61 -0.15 -6.21 3.79
N VAL A 62 -0.44 -5.89 5.06
CA VAL A 62 0.10 -6.63 6.20
C VAL A 62 -0.79 -7.84 6.40
N VAL A 63 -0.22 -9.04 6.27
CA VAL A 63 -0.94 -10.31 6.38
C VAL A 63 -0.49 -11.06 7.63
N VAL A 64 -1.44 -11.75 8.26
CA VAL A 64 -1.22 -12.60 9.44
C VAL A 64 -1.82 -13.98 9.19
N HIS A 65 -1.38 -14.97 9.96
CA HIS A 65 -2.02 -16.28 9.94
C HIS A 65 -3.48 -16.19 10.42
N PRO A 66 -4.43 -16.96 9.84
CA PRO A 66 -5.83 -16.95 10.29
C PRO A 66 -6.02 -17.34 11.76
N ASP A 67 -5.08 -18.10 12.33
CA ASP A 67 -5.13 -18.55 13.72
C ASP A 67 -4.45 -17.57 14.71
N LEU A 68 -3.99 -16.40 14.24
CA LEU A 68 -3.47 -15.38 15.16
C LEU A 68 -4.56 -15.02 16.18
N PRO A 69 -4.28 -14.92 17.49
CA PRO A 69 -5.30 -14.53 18.45
C PRO A 69 -5.99 -13.23 18.03
N ALA A 70 -7.32 -13.21 18.05
CA ALA A 70 -8.11 -12.06 17.58
C ALA A 70 -7.76 -10.77 18.34
N SER A 71 -7.46 -10.88 19.64
CA SER A 71 -6.97 -9.76 20.45
C SER A 71 -5.66 -9.20 19.93
N LEU A 72 -4.70 -10.05 19.57
CA LEU A 72 -3.40 -9.62 19.05
C LEU A 72 -3.53 -8.98 17.66
N ALA A 73 -4.40 -9.51 16.79
CA ALA A 73 -4.67 -8.90 15.49
C ALA A 73 -5.39 -7.55 15.61
N TYR A 74 -6.29 -7.40 16.59
CA TYR A 74 -6.93 -6.11 16.92
C TYR A 74 -5.87 -5.10 17.35
N GLU A 75 -5.02 -5.47 18.34
CA GLU A 75 -3.95 -4.62 18.84
C GLU A 75 -3.00 -4.20 17.72
N LEU A 76 -2.57 -5.15 16.87
CA LEU A 76 -1.72 -4.87 15.71
C LEU A 76 -2.35 -3.87 14.75
N THR A 77 -3.62 -4.07 14.39
CA THR A 77 -4.36 -3.16 13.50
C THR A 77 -4.38 -1.76 14.10
N CYS A 78 -4.69 -1.65 15.39
CA CYS A 78 -4.74 -0.37 16.08
C CYS A 78 -3.38 0.34 16.11
N THR A 79 -2.31 -0.36 16.49
CA THR A 79 -0.96 0.19 16.55
C THR A 79 -0.54 0.73 15.18
N ILE A 80 -0.79 -0.02 14.11
CA ILE A 80 -0.46 0.41 12.75
C ILE A 80 -1.17 1.72 12.40
N PHE A 81 -2.48 1.82 12.63
CA PHE A 81 -3.24 3.03 12.29
C PHE A 81 -2.92 4.22 13.19
N ARG A 82 -2.75 4.02 14.51
CA ARG A 82 -2.33 5.10 15.45
C ARG A 82 -0.96 5.68 15.10
N HIS A 83 -0.04 4.84 14.63
CA HIS A 83 1.32 5.24 14.30
C HIS A 83 1.56 5.47 12.81
N ARG A 84 0.49 5.62 12.00
CA ARG A 84 0.59 5.89 10.56
C ARG A 84 1.47 7.10 10.23
N GLU A 85 1.42 8.15 11.05
CA GLU A 85 2.29 9.33 10.89
C GLU A 85 3.80 9.00 11.01
N ALA A 86 4.16 8.01 11.82
CA ALA A 86 5.54 7.53 11.87
C ALA A 86 5.93 6.80 10.58
N LEU A 87 5.02 5.98 10.03
CA LEU A 87 5.23 5.29 8.76
C LEU A 87 5.35 6.25 7.58
N LEU A 88 4.56 7.34 7.58
CA LEU A 88 4.62 8.40 6.56
C LEU A 88 5.98 9.10 6.49
N ARG A 89 6.70 9.20 7.62
CA ARG A 89 8.07 9.73 7.65
C ARG A 89 9.09 8.79 7.02
N ILE A 90 8.80 7.49 6.98
CA ILE A 90 9.68 6.47 6.39
C ILE A 90 9.41 6.35 4.89
N THR A 91 8.14 6.27 4.48
CA THR A 91 7.77 6.08 3.08
C THR A 91 6.49 6.81 2.70
N PRO A 92 6.44 7.52 1.56
CA PRO A 92 5.22 8.13 1.06
C PRO A 92 4.13 7.10 0.69
N ALA A 93 4.50 5.82 0.49
CA ALA A 93 3.53 4.75 0.22
C ALA A 93 2.51 4.58 1.37
N ALA A 94 2.88 4.93 2.60
CA ALA A 94 1.97 4.91 3.75
C ALA A 94 0.78 5.88 3.61
N ARG A 95 0.80 6.81 2.63
CA ARG A 95 -0.36 7.65 2.31
C ARG A 95 -1.59 6.82 1.93
N ALA A 96 -1.38 5.69 1.25
CA ALA A 96 -2.43 4.76 0.84
C ALA A 96 -2.96 3.88 1.99
N MET A 97 -2.32 3.90 3.18
CA MET A 97 -2.79 3.16 4.36
C MET A 97 -3.91 3.93 5.05
N ARG A 98 -5.06 4.08 4.39
CA ARG A 98 -6.27 4.67 4.96
C ARG A 98 -7.24 3.58 5.36
N VAL A 99 -8.07 3.83 6.37
CA VAL A 99 -9.09 2.85 6.80
C VAL A 99 -10.06 2.53 5.66
N GLU A 100 -10.41 3.53 4.84
CA GLU A 100 -11.30 3.34 3.69
C GLU A 100 -10.72 2.43 2.60
N ASP A 101 -9.39 2.27 2.56
CA ASP A 101 -8.68 1.45 1.57
C ASP A 101 -8.38 0.03 2.09
N ILE A 102 -8.79 -0.33 3.32
CA ILE A 102 -8.48 -1.62 3.94
C ILE A 102 -9.04 -2.83 3.17
N HIS A 103 -10.06 -2.62 2.34
CA HIS A 103 -10.72 -3.67 1.54
C HIS A 103 -10.22 -3.76 0.09
N ARG A 104 -9.18 -3.00 -0.28
CA ARG A 104 -8.70 -2.92 -1.66
C ARG A 104 -8.05 -4.21 -2.19
N LEU A 105 -7.74 -5.16 -1.31
CA LEU A 105 -7.24 -6.48 -1.67
C LEU A 105 -8.27 -7.58 -1.30
N PRO A 106 -9.36 -7.73 -2.07
CA PRO A 106 -10.50 -8.58 -1.68
C PRO A 106 -10.18 -10.08 -1.63
N ALA A 107 -9.11 -10.51 -2.32
CA ALA A 107 -8.65 -11.89 -2.28
C ALA A 107 -8.10 -12.32 -0.91
N VAL A 108 -7.78 -11.36 -0.03
CA VAL A 108 -7.29 -11.61 1.33
C VAL A 108 -8.34 -11.11 2.32
N PRO A 109 -9.13 -11.99 2.93
CA PRO A 109 -10.16 -11.57 3.89
C PRO A 109 -9.51 -10.96 5.13
N LEU A 110 -10.17 -9.96 5.73
CA LEU A 110 -9.69 -9.37 6.97
C LEU A 110 -9.68 -10.40 8.10
N HIS A 111 -8.73 -10.28 9.03
CA HIS A 111 -8.71 -11.09 10.23
C HIS A 111 -9.87 -10.72 11.18
N ALA A 112 -10.33 -11.65 12.02
CA ALA A 112 -11.42 -11.38 12.98
C ALA A 112 -11.12 -10.19 13.90
N GLY A 113 -9.88 -10.08 14.38
CA GLY A 113 -9.41 -8.94 15.17
C GLY A 113 -9.46 -7.60 14.43
N THR A 114 -9.09 -7.58 13.14
CA THR A 114 -9.17 -6.37 12.31
C THR A 114 -10.62 -5.95 12.09
N ARG A 115 -11.55 -6.90 11.87
CA ARG A 115 -12.99 -6.59 11.79
C ARG A 115 -13.51 -5.98 13.10
N ALA A 116 -13.18 -6.60 14.23
CA ALA A 116 -13.55 -6.06 15.53
C ALA A 116 -12.99 -4.65 15.78
N TRP A 117 -11.79 -4.35 15.28
CA TRP A 117 -11.24 -2.99 15.32
C TRP A 117 -12.00 -2.00 14.44
N LEU A 118 -12.46 -2.41 13.25
CA LEU A 118 -13.30 -1.56 12.40
C LEU A 118 -14.66 -1.23 13.05
N ASP A 119 -15.24 -2.19 13.76
CA ASP A 119 -16.53 -2.01 14.45
C ASP A 119 -16.41 -1.09 15.67
N ALA A 120 -15.30 -1.19 16.41
CA ALA A 120 -15.01 -0.38 17.58
C ALA A 120 -13.54 0.08 17.57
N PRO A 121 -13.22 1.13 16.78
CA PRO A 121 -11.86 1.67 16.75
C PRO A 121 -11.46 2.20 18.12
N ASP A 122 -10.19 2.03 18.48
CA ASP A 122 -9.56 2.54 19.70
C ASP A 122 -10.04 1.98 21.06
N ALA A 123 -11.12 1.19 21.09
CA ALA A 123 -11.72 0.68 22.34
C ALA A 123 -10.78 -0.21 23.18
N PHE A 124 -9.91 -1.00 22.54
CA PHE A 124 -9.01 -1.95 23.24
C PHE A 124 -7.54 -1.76 22.89
N CYS A 125 -7.17 -0.57 22.42
CA CYS A 125 -5.80 -0.29 22.03
C CYS A 125 -4.93 -0.08 23.26
N ARG A 126 -4.08 -1.07 23.55
CA ARG A 126 -3.09 -0.94 24.62
C ARG A 126 -2.14 0.23 24.32
N PRO A 127 -1.74 1.01 25.35
CA PRO A 127 -0.65 1.96 25.22
C PRO A 127 0.64 1.23 24.79
N PRO A 128 1.50 1.86 23.97
CA PRO A 128 2.76 1.25 23.53
C PRO A 128 3.75 0.93 24.67
N ASP A 129 3.54 1.49 25.86
CA ASP A 129 4.40 1.32 27.04
C ASP A 129 3.75 0.47 28.17
N ALA A 130 2.65 -0.25 27.88
CA ALA A 130 1.91 -1.06 28.85
C ALA A 130 2.27 -2.55 28.81
#